data_AF-A0A972NA07-F1
#
_entry.id   AF-A0A972NA07-F1
#
_cell.length_a   1.000
_cell.length_b   1.000
_cell.length_c   1.000
_cell.angle_alpha   90.00
_cell.angle_beta   90.00
_cell.angle_gamma   90.00
#
_symmetry.space_group_name_H-M   'P 1'
#
loop_
_entity.id
_entity.type
_entity.pdbx_description
1 polymer ?
#
loop_
_entity_poly.entity_id
_entity_poly.type
_entity_poly.pdbx_seq_one_letter_code
_entity_poly.pdbx_strand_id
1 'polypeptide(L)'
;MARRIFDVIEWPDEMPNEIVHRFPETGPGDFRIGSQVIVRESQAAVFFRDGKALDVFGPGRHTITTANIPLLVNYLGKAFNDRSPFTAEVYFVSMREFRDRKWGTPQPIPVQTPGVGLGWLLLKGFGTYSYQVKNPQQFVTQIVGTRGIYLMSDIENDLRSRLLRSLTDMFGEMKGKYQTVQDILGWLDEISAGVRAKAAAEFEAIGLELKSFVIASLTPSENTAEELRSRGLLDPQVYAQLQAADAMRDAAQNPSGGAGLTAGIGAGMGIGNMISQTMGGMTQTQPQQQQSQPQQAANSGSELPPVMTPAEAAQVLRVSEEDVMAAIEAGDLPARKIGRAYRISREALEKFLNG
;
A
#
# COMPACT_ATOMS: atom_id res chain seq x y z
N MET A 1 -14.65 -18.91 -54.56
CA MET A 1 -13.90 -17.87 -53.80
C MET A 1 -12.55 -17.69 -54.44
N ALA A 2 -12.16 -16.47 -54.79
CA ALA A 2 -10.86 -16.19 -55.39
C ALA A 2 -9.73 -16.61 -54.44
N ARG A 3 -8.82 -17.47 -54.93
CA ARG A 3 -7.65 -17.95 -54.20
C ARG A 3 -6.70 -16.76 -54.04
N ARG A 4 -6.66 -16.14 -52.86
CA ARG A 4 -5.70 -15.06 -52.56
C ARG A 4 -4.28 -15.64 -52.72
N ILE A 5 -3.40 -14.96 -53.45
CA ILE A 5 -2.04 -15.45 -53.75
C ILE A 5 -1.01 -14.75 -52.85
N PHE A 6 -1.24 -13.47 -52.54
CA PHE A 6 -0.46 -12.65 -51.62
C PHE A 6 -1.41 -11.84 -50.74
N ASP A 7 -1.06 -11.66 -49.47
CA ASP A 7 -1.82 -10.84 -48.54
C ASP A 7 -1.05 -9.53 -48.23
N VAL A 8 -1.76 -8.41 -48.16
CA VAL A 8 -1.22 -7.13 -47.69
C VAL A 8 -1.68 -6.96 -46.25
N ILE A 9 -0.72 -6.85 -45.34
CA ILE A 9 -0.93 -6.76 -43.90
C ILE A 9 -0.51 -5.35 -43.48
N GLU A 10 -1.47 -4.54 -43.07
CA GLU A 10 -1.22 -3.18 -42.60
C GLU A 10 -2.24 -2.78 -41.55
N TRP A 11 -1.84 -1.86 -40.67
CA TRP A 11 -2.75 -1.20 -39.73
C TRP A 11 -2.67 0.32 -39.94
N PRO A 12 -3.63 0.92 -40.68
CA PRO A 12 -3.56 2.34 -41.04
C PRO A 12 -3.98 3.28 -39.91
N ASP A 13 -4.64 2.78 -38.86
CA ASP A 13 -5.03 3.58 -37.70
C ASP A 13 -3.77 4.04 -36.92
N GLU A 14 -3.78 5.29 -36.46
CA GLU A 14 -2.69 5.91 -35.72
C GLU A 14 -2.57 5.40 -34.26
N MET A 15 -3.49 4.52 -33.82
CA MET A 15 -3.55 3.97 -32.48
C MET A 15 -3.60 5.07 -31.40
N PRO A 16 -4.63 5.96 -31.44
CA PRO A 16 -4.68 7.12 -30.55
C PRO A 16 -4.89 6.77 -29.08
N ASN A 17 -5.44 5.58 -28.77
CA ASN A 17 -5.67 5.04 -27.42
C ASN A 17 -5.12 3.61 -27.24
N GLU A 18 -4.44 3.09 -28.26
CA GLU A 18 -3.91 1.73 -28.32
C GLU A 18 -2.38 1.79 -28.28
N ILE A 19 -1.76 0.83 -27.58
CA ILE A 19 -0.30 0.69 -27.63
C ILE A 19 0.06 -0.41 -28.63
N VAL A 20 -0.73 -1.48 -28.66
CA VAL A 20 -0.51 -2.65 -29.52
C VAL A 20 -1.81 -3.14 -30.13
N HIS A 21 -1.74 -3.42 -31.43
CA HIS A 21 -2.81 -4.02 -32.22
C HIS A 21 -2.32 -5.32 -32.90
N ARG A 22 -3.00 -6.44 -32.66
CA ARG A 22 -2.67 -7.75 -33.26
C ARG A 22 -3.46 -7.98 -34.54
N PHE A 23 -2.78 -8.45 -35.58
CA PHE A 23 -3.37 -8.94 -36.81
C PHE A 23 -3.00 -10.42 -37.06
N PRO A 24 -3.97 -11.30 -37.37
CA PRO A 24 -5.40 -11.07 -37.31
C PRO A 24 -5.90 -10.88 -35.87
N GLU A 25 -6.98 -10.13 -35.68
CA GLU A 25 -7.52 -9.80 -34.35
C GLU A 25 -7.94 -11.05 -33.56
N THR A 26 -8.48 -12.06 -34.26
CA THR A 26 -8.96 -13.31 -33.67
C THR A 26 -8.42 -14.53 -34.39
N GLY A 27 -8.16 -15.60 -33.63
CA GLY A 27 -7.66 -16.87 -34.15
C GLY A 27 -6.22 -16.81 -34.68
N PRO A 28 -5.70 -17.94 -35.17
CA PRO A 28 -4.40 -17.99 -35.83
C PRO A 28 -4.50 -17.46 -37.26
N GLY A 29 -3.57 -16.57 -37.65
CA GLY A 29 -3.42 -16.15 -39.04
C GLY A 29 -2.71 -17.20 -39.89
N ASP A 30 -3.02 -17.24 -41.18
CA ASP A 30 -2.31 -18.05 -42.19
C ASP A 30 -1.76 -17.10 -43.26
N PHE A 31 -0.60 -16.50 -42.98
CA PHE A 31 0.04 -15.60 -43.94
C PHE A 31 0.85 -16.39 -44.96
N ARG A 32 0.55 -16.16 -46.25
CA ARG A 32 1.29 -16.79 -47.35
C ARG A 32 2.70 -16.19 -47.53
N ILE A 33 3.61 -16.96 -48.13
CA ILE A 33 4.91 -16.42 -48.57
C ILE A 33 4.69 -15.25 -49.52
N GLY A 34 5.52 -14.22 -49.38
CA GLY A 34 5.52 -13.07 -50.29
C GLY A 34 4.47 -12.02 -49.92
N SER A 35 3.66 -12.28 -48.89
CA SER A 35 2.80 -11.28 -48.28
C SER A 35 3.62 -10.07 -47.82
N GLN A 36 3.03 -8.90 -47.98
CA GLN A 36 3.66 -7.62 -47.71
C GLN A 36 3.16 -7.09 -46.36
N VAL A 37 4.07 -6.76 -45.45
CA VAL A 37 3.78 -6.02 -44.23
C VAL A 37 4.14 -4.56 -44.48
N ILE A 38 3.16 -3.66 -44.37
CA ILE A 38 3.36 -2.23 -44.51
C ILE A 38 3.27 -1.61 -43.12
N VAL A 39 4.39 -1.02 -42.68
CA VAL A 39 4.53 -0.41 -41.36
C VAL A 39 4.59 1.11 -41.52
N ARG A 40 3.79 1.84 -40.74
CA ARG A 40 3.78 3.31 -40.76
C ARG A 40 4.96 3.88 -39.97
N GLU A 41 5.29 5.14 -40.21
CA GLU A 41 6.45 5.82 -39.59
C GLU A 41 6.40 5.85 -38.06
N SER A 42 5.19 5.98 -37.51
CA SER A 42 4.93 5.99 -36.07
C SER A 42 4.73 4.59 -35.47
N GLN A 43 5.05 3.52 -36.21
CA GLN A 43 4.79 2.14 -35.81
C GLN A 43 6.02 1.25 -35.98
N ALA A 44 6.02 0.15 -35.23
CA ALA A 44 6.86 -1.02 -35.48
C ALA A 44 5.96 -2.25 -35.59
N ALA A 45 6.34 -3.25 -36.38
CA ALA A 45 5.59 -4.50 -36.49
C ALA A 45 6.43 -5.68 -35.99
N VAL A 46 5.94 -6.39 -34.97
CA VAL A 46 6.57 -7.60 -34.44
C VAL A 46 5.92 -8.81 -35.08
N PHE A 47 6.70 -9.59 -35.81
CA PHE A 47 6.23 -10.78 -36.50
C PHE A 47 6.39 -12.02 -35.63
N PHE A 48 5.29 -12.71 -35.38
CA PHE A 48 5.24 -13.98 -34.67
C PHE A 48 4.87 -15.10 -35.62
N ARG A 49 5.53 -16.24 -35.43
CA ARG A 49 5.18 -17.50 -36.11
C ARG A 49 5.44 -18.67 -35.17
N ASP A 50 4.53 -19.64 -35.20
CA ASP A 50 4.62 -20.86 -34.41
C ASP A 50 4.87 -20.56 -32.90
N GLY A 51 4.28 -19.45 -32.41
CA GLY A 51 4.40 -18.97 -31.04
C GLY A 51 5.71 -18.24 -30.68
N LYS A 52 6.58 -17.95 -31.65
CA LYS A 52 7.86 -17.24 -31.42
C LYS A 52 7.91 -15.92 -32.19
N ALA A 53 8.43 -14.87 -31.55
CA ALA A 53 8.81 -13.64 -32.22
C ALA A 53 10.02 -13.93 -33.12
N LEU A 54 9.89 -13.69 -34.42
CA LEU A 54 10.94 -13.96 -35.40
C LEU A 54 11.66 -12.68 -35.85
N ASP A 55 10.94 -11.57 -35.98
CA ASP A 55 11.51 -10.33 -36.48
C ASP A 55 10.73 -9.08 -36.02
N VAL A 56 11.39 -7.92 -36.07
CA VAL A 56 10.81 -6.60 -35.82
C VAL A 56 11.04 -5.72 -37.03
N PHE A 57 9.95 -5.36 -37.70
CA PHE A 57 9.97 -4.49 -38.86
C PHE A 57 9.78 -3.02 -38.45
N GLY A 58 10.70 -2.17 -38.86
CA GLY A 58 10.54 -0.71 -38.79
C GLY A 58 9.66 -0.16 -39.92
N PRO A 59 9.55 1.17 -40.04
CA PRO A 59 8.73 1.81 -41.08
C PRO A 59 9.07 1.38 -42.50
N GLY A 60 8.04 1.24 -43.34
CA GLY A 60 8.18 0.87 -44.75
C GLY A 60 7.53 -0.46 -45.11
N ARG A 61 7.83 -0.93 -46.31
CA ARG A 61 7.27 -2.18 -46.87
C ARG A 61 8.25 -3.32 -46.70
N HIS A 62 7.81 -4.40 -46.07
CA HIS A 62 8.58 -5.59 -45.79
C HIS A 62 7.92 -6.82 -46.40
N THR A 63 8.71 -7.75 -46.91
CA THR A 63 8.20 -9.01 -47.48
C THR A 63 8.41 -10.14 -46.48
N ILE A 64 7.36 -10.88 -46.16
CA ILE A 64 7.47 -12.07 -45.31
C ILE A 64 8.15 -13.19 -46.14
N THR A 65 9.43 -13.40 -45.88
CA THR A 65 10.29 -14.39 -46.53
C THR A 65 10.45 -15.65 -45.67
N THR A 66 9.37 -16.19 -45.14
CA THR A 66 9.45 -17.46 -44.39
C THR A 66 9.44 -18.67 -45.33
N ALA A 67 10.16 -19.74 -45.00
CA ALA A 67 10.31 -20.95 -45.83
C ALA A 67 9.06 -21.86 -45.89
N ASN A 68 7.89 -21.33 -46.23
CA ASN A 68 6.62 -22.06 -46.31
C ASN A 68 6.10 -22.34 -47.74
N ILE A 69 6.41 -23.49 -48.34
CA ILE A 69 6.08 -23.77 -49.76
C ILE A 69 4.54 -23.75 -49.99
N PRO A 70 3.98 -22.84 -50.83
CA PRO A 70 2.53 -22.58 -50.94
C PRO A 70 1.67 -23.78 -51.38
N LEU A 71 2.26 -24.77 -52.07
CA LEU A 71 1.58 -25.99 -52.49
C LEU A 71 1.45 -27.03 -51.37
N LEU A 72 2.39 -27.05 -50.42
CA LEU A 72 2.36 -27.97 -49.27
C LEU A 72 1.33 -27.56 -48.22
N VAL A 73 1.18 -26.25 -47.94
CA VAL A 73 0.26 -25.74 -46.91
C VAL A 73 -1.19 -26.16 -47.18
N ASN A 74 -1.64 -26.08 -48.43
CA ASN A 74 -3.01 -26.43 -48.82
C ASN A 74 -3.30 -27.94 -48.73
N TYR A 75 -2.28 -28.78 -48.90
CA TYR A 75 -2.41 -30.24 -48.79
C TYR A 75 -2.30 -30.70 -47.33
N LEU A 76 -1.41 -30.08 -46.55
CA LEU A 76 -1.26 -30.29 -45.11
C LEU A 76 -2.51 -29.82 -44.34
N GLY A 77 -3.09 -28.67 -44.70
CA GLY A 77 -4.33 -28.18 -44.05
C GLY A 77 -5.45 -29.22 -44.06
N LYS A 78 -5.65 -29.93 -45.18
CA LYS A 78 -6.64 -31.03 -45.26
C LYS A 78 -6.31 -32.23 -44.38
N ALA A 79 -5.04 -32.50 -44.10
CA ALA A 79 -4.60 -33.52 -43.17
C ALA A 79 -4.74 -33.09 -41.70
N PHE A 80 -4.83 -31.78 -41.42
CA PHE A 80 -4.95 -31.17 -40.10
C PHE A 80 -6.33 -30.49 -39.87
N ASN A 81 -7.43 -31.09 -40.33
CA ASN A 81 -8.79 -30.58 -40.17
C ASN A 81 -8.98 -29.12 -40.66
N ASP A 82 -8.48 -28.82 -41.86
CA ASP A 82 -8.49 -27.49 -42.50
C ASP A 82 -7.81 -26.36 -41.70
N ARG A 83 -6.96 -26.71 -40.73
CA ARG A 83 -6.11 -25.75 -40.01
C ARG A 83 -4.69 -25.76 -40.58
N SER A 84 -4.18 -24.57 -40.90
CA SER A 84 -2.77 -24.41 -41.26
C SER A 84 -1.90 -24.65 -40.02
N PRO A 85 -0.93 -25.57 -40.05
CA PRO A 85 0.02 -25.75 -38.95
C PRO A 85 1.03 -24.60 -38.86
N PHE A 86 1.00 -23.65 -39.80
CA PHE A 86 1.91 -22.51 -39.89
C PHE A 86 1.20 -21.23 -39.47
N THR A 87 0.92 -21.12 -38.17
CA THR A 87 0.20 -19.97 -37.64
C THR A 87 1.13 -18.76 -37.56
N ALA A 88 0.68 -17.63 -38.08
CA ALA A 88 1.45 -16.39 -38.09
C ALA A 88 0.60 -15.20 -37.63
N GLU A 89 1.24 -14.28 -36.91
CA GLU A 89 0.61 -13.11 -36.31
C GLU A 89 1.55 -11.91 -36.44
N VAL A 90 0.99 -10.72 -36.64
CA VAL A 90 1.75 -9.46 -36.66
C VAL A 90 1.18 -8.55 -35.59
N TYR A 91 2.02 -8.05 -34.70
CA TYR A 91 1.64 -7.06 -33.71
C TYR A 91 2.17 -5.70 -34.15
N PHE A 92 1.27 -4.79 -34.51
CA PHE A 92 1.60 -3.39 -34.75
C PHE A 92 1.70 -2.68 -33.41
N VAL A 93 2.83 -2.04 -33.15
CA VAL A 93 3.15 -1.36 -31.90
C VAL A 93 3.34 0.11 -32.18
N SER A 94 2.63 0.97 -31.43
CA SER A 94 2.80 2.41 -31.52
C SER A 94 4.15 2.82 -30.93
N MET A 95 4.97 3.46 -31.76
CA MET A 95 6.26 4.03 -31.38
C MET A 95 6.14 5.50 -31.00
N ARG A 96 4.92 6.04 -30.87
CA ARG A 96 4.70 7.43 -30.44
C ARG A 96 5.02 7.62 -28.97
N GLU A 97 5.33 8.85 -28.61
CA GLU A 97 5.39 9.25 -27.21
C GLU A 97 3.96 9.44 -26.65
N PHE A 98 3.67 8.70 -25.58
CA PHE A 98 2.46 8.81 -24.78
C PHE A 98 2.64 9.93 -23.77
N ARG A 99 2.29 11.15 -24.19
CA ARG A 99 2.49 12.38 -23.41
C ARG A 99 1.42 12.61 -22.36
N ASP A 100 1.80 13.36 -21.32
CA ASP A 100 0.92 13.92 -20.30
C ASP A 100 0.02 12.88 -19.61
N ARG A 101 0.56 11.67 -19.39
CA ARG A 101 -0.13 10.65 -18.60
C ARG A 101 -0.13 11.09 -17.15
N LYS A 102 -1.29 11.02 -16.49
CA LYS A 102 -1.43 11.50 -15.12
C LYS A 102 -0.95 10.45 -14.14
N TRP A 103 -0.26 10.89 -13.10
CA TRP A 103 -0.01 10.07 -11.93
C TRP A 103 -0.47 10.80 -10.68
N GLY A 104 -0.76 10.05 -9.62
CA GLY A 104 -1.11 10.59 -8.32
C GLY A 104 -1.01 9.53 -7.24
N THR A 105 -0.84 9.97 -6.00
CA THR A 105 -0.77 9.10 -4.83
C THR A 105 -2.19 8.69 -4.40
N PRO A 106 -2.60 7.42 -4.54
CA PRO A 106 -3.90 6.97 -4.04
C PRO A 106 -3.92 6.96 -2.50
N GLN A 107 -2.77 6.68 -1.88
CA GLN A 107 -2.54 6.76 -0.44
C GLN A 107 -1.41 7.75 -0.19
N PRO A 108 -1.50 8.58 0.89
CA PRO A 108 -0.42 9.46 1.29
C PRO A 108 0.90 8.71 1.52
N ILE A 109 2.00 9.29 1.06
CA ILE A 109 3.36 8.77 1.26
C ILE A 109 3.87 9.30 2.61
N PRO A 110 4.26 8.43 3.56
CA PRO A 110 4.84 8.87 4.81
C PRO A 110 6.29 9.32 4.63
N VAL A 111 6.59 10.54 5.05
CA VAL A 111 7.91 11.17 4.95
C VAL A 111 8.33 11.64 6.35
N GLN A 112 9.55 11.27 6.77
CA GLN A 112 10.09 11.69 8.06
C GLN A 112 10.55 13.14 8.00
N THR A 113 10.15 13.96 8.95
CA THR A 113 10.55 15.38 9.07
C THR A 113 11.04 15.68 10.48
N PRO A 114 12.34 15.47 10.74
CA PRO A 114 12.93 15.74 12.04
C PRO A 114 12.74 17.20 12.44
N GLY A 115 12.18 17.45 13.63
CA GLY A 115 12.04 18.80 14.19
C GLY A 115 10.76 19.57 13.79
N VAL A 116 9.87 18.98 12.99
CA VAL A 116 8.59 19.61 12.61
C VAL A 116 7.41 18.73 13.05
N GLY A 117 6.46 19.32 13.78
CA GLY A 117 5.23 18.66 14.22
C GLY A 117 5.49 17.36 14.98
N LEU A 118 4.89 16.27 14.51
CA LEU A 118 5.00 14.93 15.11
C LEU A 118 6.16 14.09 14.54
N GLY A 119 7.10 14.71 13.81
CA GLY A 119 8.25 14.03 13.20
C GLY A 119 7.95 13.30 11.89
N TRP A 120 6.69 13.32 11.45
CA TRP A 120 6.24 12.69 10.21
C TRP A 120 5.21 13.57 9.50
N LEU A 121 5.29 13.56 8.18
CA LEU A 121 4.36 14.21 7.28
C LEU A 121 3.88 13.19 6.26
N LEU A 122 2.57 13.06 6.11
CA LEU A 122 2.00 12.31 5.01
C LEU A 122 1.79 13.27 3.84
N LEU A 123 2.40 12.95 2.70
CA LEU A 123 2.33 13.76 1.48
C LEU A 123 1.40 13.12 0.47
N LYS A 124 0.52 13.91 -0.12
CA LYS A 124 -0.22 13.57 -1.33
C LYS A 124 0.40 14.32 -2.50
N GLY A 125 0.65 13.61 -3.59
CA GLY A 125 1.26 14.18 -4.78
C GLY A 125 0.51 13.81 -6.04
N PHE A 126 0.60 14.68 -7.04
CA PHE A 126 0.16 14.38 -8.39
C PHE A 126 1.03 15.09 -9.41
N GLY A 127 0.96 14.62 -10.65
CA GLY A 127 1.66 15.22 -11.76
C GLY A 127 1.45 14.46 -13.05
N THR A 128 2.42 14.58 -13.95
CA THR A 128 2.40 13.92 -15.25
C THR A 128 3.67 13.15 -15.52
N TYR A 129 3.59 12.16 -16.39
CA TYR A 129 4.71 11.40 -16.91
C TYR A 129 4.48 11.12 -18.39
N SER A 130 5.56 10.92 -19.13
CA SER A 130 5.49 10.54 -20.55
C SER A 130 6.39 9.34 -20.79
N TYR A 131 5.96 8.43 -21.64
CA TYR A 131 6.71 7.23 -22.00
C TYR A 131 6.58 6.90 -23.48
N GLN A 132 7.47 6.05 -23.97
CA GLN A 132 7.47 5.58 -25.35
C GLN A 132 7.85 4.09 -25.36
N VAL A 133 7.39 3.33 -26.35
CA VAL A 133 7.90 1.97 -26.56
C VAL A 133 9.32 2.06 -27.13
N LYS A 134 10.27 1.41 -26.47
CA LYS A 134 11.69 1.34 -26.90
C LYS A 134 12.02 -0.01 -27.55
N ASN A 135 11.51 -1.10 -26.97
CA ASN A 135 11.68 -2.45 -27.50
C ASN A 135 10.31 -3.11 -27.72
N PRO A 136 9.77 -3.05 -28.95
CA PRO A 136 8.42 -3.54 -29.23
C PRO A 136 8.30 -5.06 -29.06
N GLN A 137 9.34 -5.84 -29.40
CA GLN A 137 9.32 -7.29 -29.23
C GLN A 137 9.26 -7.69 -27.76
N GLN A 138 10.08 -7.05 -26.92
CA GLN A 138 10.06 -7.29 -25.47
C GLN A 138 8.72 -6.87 -24.86
N PHE A 139 8.20 -5.70 -25.24
CA PHE A 139 6.92 -5.21 -24.78
C PHE A 139 5.77 -6.17 -25.13
N VAL A 140 5.68 -6.62 -26.38
CA VAL A 140 4.64 -7.57 -26.81
C VAL A 140 4.76 -8.90 -26.06
N THR A 141 5.99 -9.43 -25.94
CA THR A 141 6.22 -10.75 -25.31
C THR A 141 5.91 -10.74 -23.81
N GLN A 142 6.26 -9.67 -23.09
CA GLN A 142 6.14 -9.62 -21.64
C GLN A 142 4.82 -9.03 -21.14
N ILE A 143 4.24 -8.05 -21.85
CA ILE A 143 3.09 -7.29 -21.38
C ILE A 143 1.81 -7.70 -22.11
N VAL A 144 1.84 -7.78 -23.44
CA VAL A 144 0.65 -8.06 -24.26
C VAL A 144 0.28 -9.54 -24.21
N GLY A 145 1.28 -10.42 -24.28
CA GLY A 145 1.08 -11.87 -24.30
C GLY A 145 0.19 -12.27 -25.48
N THR A 146 -0.86 -13.05 -25.22
CA THR A 146 -1.83 -13.49 -26.24
C THR A 146 -3.05 -12.58 -26.37
N ARG A 147 -3.09 -11.44 -25.67
CA ARG A 147 -4.20 -10.48 -25.80
C ARG A 147 -4.07 -9.76 -27.15
N GLY A 148 -5.14 -9.77 -27.94
CA GLY A 148 -5.11 -9.20 -29.30
C GLY A 148 -5.06 -7.67 -29.36
N ILE A 149 -5.50 -6.99 -28.31
CA ILE A 149 -5.48 -5.52 -28.21
C ILE A 149 -4.98 -5.16 -26.81
N TYR A 150 -4.11 -4.16 -26.73
CA TYR A 150 -3.60 -3.64 -25.46
C TYR A 150 -3.76 -2.12 -25.38
N LEU A 151 -4.64 -1.67 -24.48
CA LEU A 151 -5.02 -0.28 -24.33
C LEU A 151 -4.07 0.45 -23.37
N MET A 152 -3.98 1.76 -23.52
CA MET A 152 -3.22 2.58 -22.57
C MET A 152 -3.71 2.43 -21.12
N SER A 153 -5.02 2.26 -20.91
CA SER A 153 -5.62 2.09 -19.58
C SER A 153 -5.19 0.81 -18.88
N ASP A 154 -4.79 -0.21 -19.64
CA ASP A 154 -4.44 -1.53 -19.10
C ASP A 154 -3.10 -1.52 -18.36
N ILE A 155 -2.19 -0.62 -18.75
CA ILE A 155 -0.84 -0.52 -18.16
C ILE A 155 -0.70 0.63 -17.17
N GLU A 156 -1.60 1.62 -17.21
CA GLU A 156 -1.47 2.87 -16.45
C GLU A 156 -1.30 2.63 -14.95
N ASN A 157 -2.05 1.69 -14.37
CA ASN A 157 -1.95 1.36 -12.96
C ASN A 157 -0.59 0.74 -12.58
N ASP A 158 -0.03 -0.10 -13.44
CA ASP A 158 1.28 -0.73 -13.21
C ASP A 158 2.39 0.33 -13.27
N LEU A 159 2.42 1.14 -14.35
CA LEU A 159 3.40 2.21 -14.51
C LEU A 159 3.34 3.23 -13.36
N ARG A 160 2.13 3.65 -12.99
CA ARG A 160 1.93 4.55 -11.84
C ARG A 160 2.50 3.93 -10.55
N SER A 161 2.27 2.64 -10.31
CA SER A 161 2.75 1.97 -9.10
C SER A 161 4.28 1.91 -9.03
N ARG A 162 4.95 1.66 -10.16
CA ARG A 162 6.43 1.69 -10.26
C ARG A 162 6.99 3.09 -9.99
N LEU A 163 6.36 4.12 -10.55
CA LEU A 163 6.74 5.53 -10.31
C LEU A 163 6.57 5.91 -8.84
N LEU A 164 5.44 5.54 -8.21
CA LEU A 164 5.18 5.83 -6.80
C LEU A 164 6.15 5.10 -5.85
N ARG A 165 6.55 3.88 -6.20
CA ARG A 165 7.60 3.16 -5.46
C ARG A 165 8.93 3.90 -5.55
N SER A 166 9.33 4.31 -6.76
CA SER A 166 10.56 5.08 -6.98
C SER A 166 10.53 6.44 -6.26
N LEU A 167 9.37 7.10 -6.21
CA LEU A 167 9.16 8.34 -5.46
C LEU A 167 9.30 8.14 -3.95
N THR A 168 8.71 7.07 -3.41
CA THR A 168 8.82 6.74 -1.98
C THR A 168 10.27 6.45 -1.58
N ASP A 169 10.98 5.71 -2.43
CA ASP A 169 12.40 5.41 -2.25
C ASP A 169 13.28 6.67 -2.34
N MET A 170 12.97 7.58 -3.27
CA MET A 170 13.62 8.90 -3.35
C MET A 170 13.46 9.71 -2.05
N PHE A 171 12.26 9.73 -1.45
CA PHE A 171 12.06 10.36 -0.14
C PHE A 171 12.87 9.68 0.98
N GLY A 172 12.97 8.35 0.95
CA GLY A 172 13.78 7.59 1.90
C GLY A 172 15.27 7.98 1.86
N GLU A 173 15.84 8.14 0.67
CA GLU A 173 17.24 8.53 0.49
C GLU A 173 17.53 10.01 0.83
N MET A 174 16.52 10.86 0.71
CA MET A 174 16.65 12.27 1.08
C MET A 174 16.50 12.50 2.58
N LYS A 175 16.24 11.46 3.38
CA LYS A 175 16.07 11.58 4.83
C LYS A 175 17.20 12.40 5.46
N GLY A 176 16.83 13.46 6.17
CA GLY A 176 17.75 14.38 6.84
C GLY A 176 18.32 15.50 5.96
N LYS A 177 18.05 15.51 4.64
CA LYS A 177 18.40 16.62 3.73
C LYS A 177 17.35 17.73 3.68
N TYR A 178 16.14 17.44 4.16
CA TYR A 178 15.04 18.40 4.28
C TYR A 178 14.57 18.43 5.74
N GLN A 179 14.22 19.61 6.23
CA GLN A 179 13.70 19.81 7.60
C GLN A 179 12.21 20.18 7.57
N THR A 180 11.79 20.90 6.54
CA THR A 180 10.42 21.41 6.39
C THR A 180 9.75 20.92 5.11
N VAL A 181 8.42 21.06 5.03
CA VAL A 181 7.66 20.80 3.78
C VAL A 181 8.11 21.76 2.68
N GLN A 182 8.40 23.00 3.05
CA GLN A 182 8.87 24.05 2.14
C GLN A 182 10.19 23.66 1.49
N ASP A 183 11.08 22.99 2.23
CA ASP A 183 12.32 22.45 1.66
C ASP A 183 12.00 21.42 0.57
N ILE A 184 11.07 20.49 0.80
CA ILE A 184 10.67 19.49 -0.21
C ILE A 184 10.14 20.17 -1.48
N LEU A 185 9.37 21.25 -1.34
CA LEU A 185 8.86 22.03 -2.48
C LEU A 185 9.97 22.72 -3.27
N GLY A 186 11.10 23.04 -2.64
CA GLY A 186 12.26 23.61 -3.30
C GLY A 186 13.05 22.60 -4.15
N TRP A 187 12.80 21.30 -3.97
CA TRP A 187 13.55 20.20 -4.62
C TRP A 187 12.70 19.40 -5.61
N LEU A 188 11.52 19.91 -6.01
CA LEU A 188 10.58 19.14 -6.83
C LEU A 188 11.18 18.69 -8.17
N ASP A 189 12.04 19.51 -8.78
CA ASP A 189 12.68 19.20 -10.05
C ASP A 189 13.76 18.12 -9.86
N GLU A 190 14.56 18.22 -8.80
CA GLU A 190 15.57 17.23 -8.43
C GLU A 190 14.93 15.90 -8.07
N ILE A 191 13.82 15.91 -7.33
CA ILE A 191 13.05 14.70 -7.00
C ILE A 191 12.47 14.11 -8.29
N SER A 192 11.89 14.94 -9.15
CA SER A 192 11.32 14.49 -10.42
C SER A 192 12.38 13.82 -11.30
N ALA A 193 13.56 14.43 -11.42
CA ALA A 193 14.69 13.87 -12.16
C ALA A 193 15.24 12.59 -11.50
N GLY A 194 15.36 12.58 -10.18
CA GLY A 194 15.82 11.42 -9.42
C GLY A 194 14.88 10.22 -9.56
N VAL A 195 13.57 10.44 -9.44
CA VAL A 195 12.54 9.41 -9.66
C VAL A 195 12.58 8.89 -11.08
N ARG A 196 12.70 9.78 -12.07
CA ARG A 196 12.83 9.37 -13.47
C ARG A 196 14.05 8.46 -13.67
N ALA A 197 15.21 8.85 -13.14
CA ALA A 197 16.44 8.09 -13.27
C ALA A 197 16.33 6.70 -12.62
N LYS A 198 15.73 6.63 -11.43
CA LYS A 198 15.47 5.36 -10.71
C LYS A 198 14.50 4.44 -11.45
N ALA A 199 13.37 5.00 -11.89
CA ALA A 199 12.34 4.23 -12.58
C ALA A 199 12.74 3.79 -14.00
N ALA A 200 13.76 4.42 -14.60
CA ALA A 200 14.17 4.15 -15.98
C ALA A 200 14.45 2.65 -16.22
N ALA A 201 15.20 2.01 -15.33
CA ALA A 201 15.54 0.58 -15.46
C ALA A 201 14.30 -0.32 -15.41
N GLU A 202 13.29 0.03 -14.61
CA GLU A 202 12.04 -0.74 -14.51
C GLU A 202 11.19 -0.62 -15.77
N PHE A 203 11.18 0.55 -16.41
CA PHE A 203 10.49 0.78 -17.68
C PHE A 203 11.23 0.03 -18.80
N GLU A 204 12.56 0.09 -18.83
CA GLU A 204 13.37 -0.63 -19.82
C GLU A 204 13.21 -2.14 -19.70
N ALA A 205 13.06 -2.66 -18.47
CA ALA A 205 12.82 -4.07 -18.21
C ALA A 205 11.54 -4.61 -18.87
N ILE A 206 10.57 -3.75 -19.18
CA ILE A 206 9.33 -4.10 -19.89
C ILE A 206 9.29 -3.58 -21.33
N GLY A 207 10.41 -3.09 -21.87
CA GLY A 207 10.52 -2.58 -23.24
C GLY A 207 10.02 -1.15 -23.44
N LEU A 208 9.83 -0.37 -22.37
CA LEU A 208 9.44 1.03 -22.41
C LEU A 208 10.62 1.96 -22.09
N GLU A 209 10.53 3.21 -22.54
CA GLU A 209 11.40 4.31 -22.12
C GLU A 209 10.57 5.35 -21.37
N LEU A 210 11.00 5.71 -20.16
CA LEU A 210 10.43 6.84 -19.42
C LEU A 210 11.03 8.15 -19.95
N LYS A 211 10.21 8.94 -20.67
CA LYS A 211 10.60 10.18 -21.36
C LYS A 211 10.50 11.42 -20.48
N SER A 212 9.64 11.42 -19.47
CA SER A 212 9.54 12.48 -18.47
C SER A 212 8.77 12.00 -17.24
N PHE A 213 9.08 12.59 -16.09
CA PHE A 213 8.29 12.48 -14.87
C PHE A 213 8.31 13.86 -14.23
N VAL A 214 7.15 14.41 -13.94
CA VAL A 214 6.96 15.76 -13.42
C VAL A 214 6.04 15.70 -12.21
N ILE A 215 6.48 16.30 -11.11
CA ILE A 215 5.65 16.54 -9.93
C ILE A 215 5.00 17.92 -10.06
N ALA A 216 3.69 17.95 -10.26
CA ALA A 216 2.95 19.22 -10.36
C ALA A 216 2.63 19.80 -8.98
N SER A 217 2.38 18.93 -7.99
CA SER A 217 2.11 19.35 -6.63
C SER A 217 2.42 18.23 -5.63
N LEU A 218 2.94 18.63 -4.47
CA LEU A 218 3.04 17.80 -3.28
C LEU A 218 2.49 18.60 -2.10
N THR A 219 1.41 18.11 -1.50
CA THR A 219 0.76 18.75 -0.36
C THR A 219 0.75 17.82 0.85
N PRO A 220 0.96 18.35 2.06
CA PRO A 220 0.65 17.60 3.26
C PRO A 220 -0.84 17.25 3.27
N SER A 221 -1.18 15.99 3.53
CA SER A 221 -2.55 15.69 3.96
C SER A 221 -2.77 16.20 5.38
N GLU A 222 -4.02 16.53 5.70
CA GLU A 222 -4.42 16.77 7.09
C GLU A 222 -4.26 15.46 7.86
N ASN A 223 -3.21 15.35 8.66
CA ASN A 223 -2.88 14.12 9.37
C ASN A 223 -3.19 14.33 10.84
N THR A 224 -4.09 13.53 11.39
CA THR A 224 -4.29 13.49 12.83
C THR A 224 -3.18 12.67 13.49
N ALA A 225 -2.88 12.95 14.76
CA ALA A 225 -1.97 12.11 15.55
C ALA A 225 -2.43 10.64 15.56
N GLU A 226 -3.75 10.42 15.49
CA GLU A 226 -4.37 9.10 15.39
C GLU A 226 -4.10 8.41 14.05
N GLU A 227 -4.11 9.14 12.92
CA GLU A 227 -3.75 8.59 11.61
C GLU A 227 -2.27 8.18 11.56
N LEU A 228 -1.38 8.98 12.16
CA LEU A 228 0.03 8.62 12.25
C LEU A 228 0.25 7.39 13.16
N ARG A 229 -0.51 7.28 14.25
CA ARG A 229 -0.48 6.10 15.14
C ARG A 229 -1.00 4.86 14.44
N SER A 230 -2.12 4.93 13.73
CA SER A 230 -2.72 3.78 13.04
C SER A 230 -1.82 3.24 11.92
N ARG A 231 -0.98 4.10 11.33
CA ARG A 231 0.08 3.75 10.38
C ARG A 231 1.39 3.28 11.03
N GLY A 232 1.48 3.26 12.36
CA GLY A 232 2.68 2.84 13.11
C GLY A 232 3.84 3.83 13.05
N LEU A 233 3.57 5.10 12.69
CA LEU A 233 4.59 6.14 12.51
C LEU A 233 4.83 6.95 13.80
N LEU A 234 3.84 7.00 14.69
CA LEU A 234 3.91 7.74 15.95
C LEU A 234 4.16 6.80 17.15
N ASP A 235 5.07 7.19 18.04
CA ASP A 235 5.35 6.46 19.28
C ASP A 235 4.11 6.46 20.21
N PRO A 236 3.71 5.31 20.78
CA PRO A 236 2.61 5.21 21.73
C PRO A 236 2.71 6.16 22.94
N GLN A 237 3.92 6.41 23.43
CA GLN A 237 4.15 7.32 24.56
C GLN A 237 3.90 8.77 24.18
N VAL A 238 4.39 9.19 23.00
CA VAL A 238 4.15 10.55 22.47
C VAL A 238 2.66 10.76 22.20
N TYR A 239 1.98 9.75 21.67
CA TYR A 239 0.53 9.80 21.46
C TYR A 239 -0.26 9.93 22.77
N ALA A 240 0.11 9.17 23.81
CA ALA A 240 -0.52 9.27 25.12
C ALA A 240 -0.31 10.66 25.75
N GLN A 241 0.87 11.25 25.57
CA GLN A 241 1.17 12.61 26.03
C GLN A 241 0.32 13.66 25.31
N LEU A 242 0.11 13.53 24.00
CA LEU A 242 -0.78 14.42 23.23
C LEU A 242 -2.23 14.30 23.69
N GLN A 243 -2.74 13.08 23.85
CA GLN A 243 -4.11 12.87 24.35
C GLN A 243 -4.30 13.45 25.75
N ALA A 244 -3.32 13.31 26.64
CA ALA A 244 -3.37 13.92 27.97
C ALA A 244 -3.37 15.46 27.90
N ALA A 245 -2.57 16.05 27.01
CA ALA A 245 -2.54 17.49 26.79
C ALA A 245 -3.87 18.04 26.25
N ASP A 246 -4.47 17.33 25.29
CA ASP A 246 -5.78 17.69 24.72
C ASP A 246 -6.89 17.58 25.77
N ALA A 247 -6.90 16.51 26.58
CA ALA A 247 -7.86 16.34 27.67
C ALA A 247 -7.75 17.45 28.73
N MET A 248 -6.52 17.89 29.08
CA MET A 248 -6.31 19.03 29.98
C MET A 248 -6.82 20.34 29.38
N ARG A 249 -6.60 20.55 28.07
CA ARG A 249 -7.11 21.73 27.35
C ARG A 249 -8.63 21.77 27.34
N ASP A 250 -9.29 20.65 27.05
CA ASP A 250 -10.75 20.55 27.03
C ASP A 250 -11.36 20.75 28.42
N ALA A 251 -10.70 20.25 29.46
CA ALA A 251 -11.07 20.50 30.85
C ALA A 251 -10.94 21.99 31.24
N ALA A 252 -9.88 22.66 30.79
CA ALA A 252 -9.67 24.08 31.03
C ALA A 252 -10.66 24.97 30.25
N GLN A 253 -11.10 24.55 29.07
CA GLN A 253 -12.06 25.28 28.24
C GLN A 253 -13.53 25.10 28.69
N ASN A 254 -13.81 24.13 29.57
CA ASN A 254 -15.14 23.91 30.17
C ASN A 254 -15.14 24.05 31.71
N PRO A 255 -14.89 25.25 32.28
CA PRO A 255 -14.85 25.46 33.74
C PRO A 255 -16.17 25.15 34.44
N SER A 256 -17.30 25.33 33.73
CA SER A 256 -18.66 25.09 34.23
C SER A 256 -19.09 23.62 34.19
N GLY A 257 -18.30 22.74 33.56
CA GLY A 257 -18.51 21.28 33.48
C GLY A 257 -17.78 20.49 34.58
N GLY A 258 -17.28 21.15 35.63
CA GLY A 258 -16.40 20.58 36.67
C GLY A 258 -16.96 19.41 37.50
N ALA A 259 -18.22 19.01 37.28
CA ALA A 259 -18.81 17.83 37.93
C ALA A 259 -18.58 16.50 37.18
N GLY A 260 -18.22 16.54 35.88
CA GLY A 260 -17.84 15.34 35.13
C GLY A 260 -16.36 14.97 35.27
N LEU A 261 -15.53 15.96 35.57
CA LEU A 261 -14.07 15.81 35.70
C LEU A 261 -13.66 15.21 37.04
N THR A 262 -14.42 15.39 38.12
CA THR A 262 -14.17 14.67 39.40
C THR A 262 -14.57 13.19 39.35
N ALA A 263 -15.36 12.77 38.36
CA ALA A 263 -15.67 11.36 38.15
C ALA A 263 -14.65 10.66 37.20
N GLY A 264 -14.06 11.38 36.24
CA GLY A 264 -13.01 10.86 35.35
C GLY A 264 -11.57 11.05 35.87
N ILE A 265 -11.32 12.11 36.64
CA ILE A 265 -10.05 12.43 37.34
C ILE A 265 -10.14 11.97 38.83
N GLY A 266 -11.24 11.34 39.23
CA GLY A 266 -11.36 10.60 40.51
C GLY A 266 -10.48 9.34 40.59
N ALA A 267 -9.80 8.98 39.50
CA ALA A 267 -8.68 8.04 39.47
C ALA A 267 -7.31 8.74 39.64
N GLY A 268 -7.30 9.96 40.19
CA GLY A 268 -6.15 10.81 40.48
C GLY A 268 -5.21 10.30 41.59
N MET A 269 -5.01 8.98 41.74
CA MET A 269 -3.93 8.42 42.55
C MET A 269 -2.74 7.90 41.71
N GLY A 270 -2.87 7.81 40.38
CA GLY A 270 -1.78 7.32 39.52
C GLY A 270 -0.79 8.39 39.04
N ILE A 271 -1.25 9.64 38.89
CA ILE A 271 -0.44 10.73 38.30
C ILE A 271 0.34 11.50 39.38
N GLY A 272 -0.15 11.53 40.62
CA GLY A 272 0.52 12.18 41.76
C GLY A 272 1.91 11.60 42.06
N ASN A 273 2.07 10.28 41.95
CA ASN A 273 3.37 9.62 42.19
C ASN A 273 4.40 9.88 41.08
N MET A 274 3.96 10.08 39.84
CA MET A 274 4.86 10.28 38.71
C MET A 274 5.36 11.73 38.61
N ILE A 275 4.55 12.71 39.01
CA ILE A 275 4.95 14.11 39.19
C ILE A 275 5.79 14.31 40.45
N SER A 276 5.51 13.57 41.53
CA SER A 276 6.36 13.59 42.74
C SER A 276 7.77 13.04 42.49
N GLN A 277 7.91 11.99 41.66
CA GLN A 277 9.21 11.42 41.32
C GLN A 277 10.03 12.28 40.34
N THR A 278 9.38 13.05 39.46
CA THR A 278 10.09 13.94 38.52
C THR A 278 10.45 15.29 39.14
N MET A 279 9.78 15.70 40.21
CA MET A 279 10.04 16.98 40.88
C MET A 279 10.91 16.87 42.15
N GLY A 280 11.17 15.66 42.65
CA GLY A 280 12.02 15.40 43.83
C GLY A 280 13.53 15.28 43.56
N GLY A 281 13.98 15.42 42.31
CA GLY A 281 15.35 15.10 41.88
C GLY A 281 16.43 16.17 42.10
N MET A 282 16.18 17.26 42.85
CA MET A 282 17.08 18.43 42.84
C MET A 282 17.46 19.00 44.21
N THR A 283 17.67 18.18 45.25
CA THR A 283 18.36 18.69 46.47
C THR A 283 19.10 17.60 47.26
N GLN A 284 20.40 17.53 47.00
CA GLN A 284 21.54 17.34 47.92
C GLN A 284 21.40 16.51 49.23
N THR A 285 22.13 15.39 49.22
CA THR A 285 23.20 14.93 50.15
C THR A 285 22.98 14.72 51.66
N GLN A 286 23.47 13.53 52.08
CA GLN A 286 24.08 13.10 53.36
C GLN A 286 23.28 12.20 54.34
N PRO A 287 23.96 11.34 55.16
CA PRO A 287 23.76 9.90 55.03
C PRO A 287 23.51 9.13 56.36
N GLN A 288 23.14 7.86 56.19
CA GLN A 288 23.49 6.71 57.06
C GLN A 288 22.79 6.56 58.42
N GLN A 289 21.89 5.58 58.49
CA GLN A 289 22.10 4.44 59.39
C GLN A 289 21.37 3.18 58.91
N GLN A 290 21.97 2.06 59.30
CA GLN A 290 21.98 0.77 58.65
C GLN A 290 21.34 -0.24 59.59
N GLN A 291 20.43 -1.09 59.11
CA GLN A 291 20.39 -2.47 59.60
C GLN A 291 19.81 -3.45 58.57
N SER A 292 20.44 -4.62 58.59
CA SER A 292 20.52 -5.68 57.61
C SER A 292 19.32 -6.64 57.56
N GLN A 293 19.11 -7.19 56.36
CA GLN A 293 18.24 -8.32 56.02
C GLN A 293 18.64 -9.63 56.74
N PRO A 294 17.73 -10.64 56.73
CA PRO A 294 17.87 -11.70 55.73
C PRO A 294 16.58 -12.08 54.96
N GLN A 295 16.81 -12.61 53.75
CA GLN A 295 15.92 -13.21 52.75
C GLN A 295 14.83 -14.19 53.23
N GLN A 296 13.62 -14.10 52.65
CA GLN A 296 12.81 -15.22 52.13
C GLN A 296 11.52 -14.68 51.46
N ALA A 297 11.32 -14.95 50.16
CA ALA A 297 10.53 -16.07 49.60
C ALA A 297 9.00 -15.79 49.56
N ALA A 298 8.42 -16.09 48.40
CA ALA A 298 7.05 -15.81 48.01
C ALA A 298 5.99 -16.28 49.03
N ASN A 299 5.05 -15.39 49.37
CA ASN A 299 3.68 -15.79 49.66
C ASN A 299 2.72 -14.61 49.52
N SER A 300 1.84 -14.72 48.53
CA SER A 300 0.67 -13.88 48.34
C SER A 300 -0.36 -14.24 49.41
N GLY A 301 -0.33 -13.52 50.54
CA GLY A 301 -1.44 -13.45 51.49
C GLY A 301 -2.46 -12.45 50.97
N SER A 302 -3.41 -12.94 50.19
CA SER A 302 -4.49 -12.16 49.58
C SER A 302 -5.47 -11.69 50.65
N GLU A 303 -5.40 -10.43 51.08
CA GLU A 303 -6.57 -9.79 51.70
C GLU A 303 -7.58 -9.46 50.60
N LEU A 304 -8.69 -10.20 50.56
CA LEU A 304 -9.79 -10.01 49.61
C LEU A 304 -10.28 -8.55 49.68
N PRO A 305 -10.45 -7.76 48.62
CA PRO A 305 -11.06 -6.43 48.72
C PRO A 305 -12.48 -6.46 49.34
N PRO A 306 -12.94 -5.38 50.00
CA PRO A 306 -14.23 -5.36 50.72
C PRO A 306 -15.46 -5.47 49.80
N VAL A 307 -15.34 -5.02 48.54
CA VAL A 307 -16.36 -5.16 47.50
C VAL A 307 -15.67 -5.53 46.19
N MET A 308 -16.23 -6.48 45.47
CA MET A 308 -15.66 -7.08 44.25
C MET A 308 -16.59 -6.93 43.06
N THR A 309 -16.00 -6.88 41.88
CA THR A 309 -16.67 -7.14 40.61
C THR A 309 -16.87 -8.65 40.39
N PRO A 310 -17.79 -9.07 39.51
CA PRO A 310 -17.94 -10.48 39.14
C PRO A 310 -16.64 -11.11 38.65
N ALA A 311 -15.85 -10.40 37.85
CA ALA A 311 -14.52 -10.84 37.39
C ALA A 311 -13.53 -11.08 38.55
N GLU A 312 -13.49 -10.20 39.55
CA GLU A 312 -12.61 -10.36 40.71
C GLU A 312 -13.08 -11.51 41.62
N ALA A 313 -14.39 -11.67 41.81
CA ALA A 313 -14.96 -12.79 42.55
C ALA A 313 -14.67 -14.13 41.83
N ALA A 314 -14.71 -14.15 40.49
CA ALA A 314 -14.38 -15.32 39.68
C ALA A 314 -12.92 -15.76 39.88
N GLN A 315 -11.99 -14.80 40.01
CA GLN A 315 -10.58 -15.11 40.31
C GLN A 315 -10.40 -15.72 41.71
N VAL A 316 -11.17 -15.26 42.69
CA VAL A 316 -11.14 -15.80 44.07
C VAL A 316 -11.72 -17.20 44.12
N LEU A 317 -12.86 -17.41 43.46
CA LEU A 317 -13.55 -18.70 43.38
C LEU A 317 -12.87 -19.68 42.41
N ARG A 318 -11.92 -19.19 41.59
CA ARG A 318 -11.25 -19.93 40.50
C ARG A 318 -12.24 -20.53 39.48
N VAL A 319 -13.29 -19.80 39.15
CA VAL A 319 -14.31 -20.16 38.14
C VAL A 319 -14.37 -19.08 37.04
N SER A 320 -15.20 -19.28 36.01
CA SER A 320 -15.39 -18.26 34.99
C SER A 320 -16.28 -17.11 35.50
N GLU A 321 -16.13 -15.92 34.94
CA GLU A 321 -17.01 -14.78 35.27
C GLU A 321 -18.48 -15.07 34.92
N GLU A 322 -18.72 -15.86 33.87
CA GLU A 322 -20.06 -16.30 33.44
C GLU A 322 -20.74 -17.16 34.51
N ASP A 323 -20.00 -18.06 35.17
CA ASP A 323 -20.53 -18.89 36.26
C ASP A 323 -20.89 -18.05 37.49
N VAL A 324 -20.09 -17.02 37.81
CA VAL A 324 -20.40 -16.08 38.90
C VAL A 324 -21.64 -15.26 38.59
N MET A 325 -21.79 -14.82 37.34
CA MET A 325 -22.99 -14.10 36.90
C MET A 325 -24.23 -15.00 36.93
N ALA A 326 -24.11 -16.26 36.52
CA ALA A 326 -25.20 -17.24 36.61
C ALA A 326 -25.62 -17.49 38.07
N ALA A 327 -24.67 -17.60 39.01
CA ALA A 327 -24.98 -17.74 40.44
C ALA A 327 -25.67 -16.50 41.04
N ILE A 328 -25.35 -15.30 40.55
CA ILE A 328 -26.04 -14.06 40.94
C ILE A 328 -27.48 -14.05 40.39
N GLU A 329 -27.67 -14.45 39.14
CA GLU A 329 -29.00 -14.48 38.49
C GLU A 329 -29.90 -15.60 39.04
N ALA A 330 -29.32 -16.72 39.45
CA ALA A 330 -30.01 -17.81 40.16
C ALA A 330 -30.41 -17.42 41.60
N GLY A 331 -29.78 -16.38 42.16
CA GLY A 331 -30.03 -15.89 43.52
C GLY A 331 -29.19 -16.56 44.61
N ASP A 332 -28.26 -17.45 44.23
CA ASP A 332 -27.39 -18.19 45.15
C ASP A 332 -26.26 -17.30 45.70
N LEU A 333 -25.78 -16.32 44.92
CA LEU A 333 -24.77 -15.35 45.34
C LEU A 333 -25.36 -13.93 45.45
N PRO A 334 -25.53 -13.37 46.66
CA PRO A 334 -26.13 -12.06 46.81
C PRO A 334 -25.19 -10.95 46.30
N ALA A 335 -25.65 -10.19 45.31
CA ALA A 335 -24.94 -9.06 44.73
C ALA A 335 -25.85 -7.82 44.60
N ARG A 336 -25.28 -6.62 44.70
CA ARG A 336 -25.99 -5.36 44.52
C ARG A 336 -25.74 -4.81 43.12
N LYS A 337 -26.82 -4.60 42.35
CA LYS A 337 -26.74 -3.94 41.04
C LYS A 337 -26.64 -2.43 41.22
N ILE A 338 -25.55 -1.83 40.73
CA ILE A 338 -25.34 -0.38 40.73
C ILE A 338 -25.19 0.04 39.27
N GLY A 339 -26.25 0.60 38.69
CA GLY A 339 -26.33 0.90 37.26
C GLY A 339 -26.32 -0.38 36.40
N ARG A 340 -25.33 -0.51 35.51
CA ARG A 340 -25.15 -1.69 34.64
C ARG A 340 -24.24 -2.77 35.24
N ALA A 341 -23.61 -2.53 36.39
CA ALA A 341 -22.62 -3.42 36.98
C ALA A 341 -23.12 -4.05 38.29
N TYR A 342 -22.67 -5.27 38.58
CA TYR A 342 -22.88 -5.94 39.87
C TYR A 342 -21.70 -5.71 40.81
N ARG A 343 -21.98 -5.68 42.11
CA ARG A 343 -20.99 -5.60 43.19
C ARG A 343 -21.31 -6.66 44.24
N ILE A 344 -20.30 -7.47 44.57
CA ILE A 344 -20.39 -8.57 45.53
C ILE A 344 -19.59 -8.15 46.77
N SER A 345 -20.17 -8.23 47.96
CA SER A 345 -19.41 -7.96 49.19
C SER A 345 -18.54 -9.17 49.54
N ARG A 346 -17.42 -8.93 50.23
CA ARG A 346 -16.57 -10.02 50.74
C ARG A 346 -17.37 -11.03 51.57
N GLU A 347 -18.23 -10.52 52.46
CA GLU A 347 -19.09 -11.33 53.33
C GLU A 347 -20.05 -12.24 52.53
N ALA A 348 -20.59 -11.74 51.42
CA ALA A 348 -21.48 -12.52 50.55
C ALA A 348 -20.73 -13.68 49.88
N LEU A 349 -19.49 -13.41 49.43
CA LEU A 349 -18.64 -14.40 48.78
C LEU A 349 -18.14 -15.47 49.77
N GLU A 350 -17.75 -15.06 50.98
CA GLU A 350 -17.35 -15.98 52.05
C GLU A 350 -18.52 -16.86 52.50
N LYS A 351 -19.74 -16.31 52.58
CA LYS A 351 -20.93 -17.09 52.92
C LYS A 351 -21.23 -18.14 51.85
N PHE A 352 -21.14 -17.77 50.57
CA PHE A 352 -21.33 -18.69 49.45
C PHE A 352 -20.30 -19.84 49.43
N LEU A 353 -19.04 -19.56 49.79
CA LEU A 353 -17.99 -20.57 49.89
C LEU A 353 -18.18 -21.56 51.04
N ASN A 354 -18.86 -21.14 52.11
CA ASN A 354 -19.05 -21.94 53.31
C ASN A 354 -20.32 -22.82 53.29
N GLY A 355 -21.17 -22.68 52.26
CA GLY A 355 -22.42 -23.44 52.10
C GLY A 355 -23.62 -22.76 52.74
#